data_AF-A0A2D6X4X1-F1
#
_entry.id   AF-A0A2D6X4X1-F1
#
_cell.length_a   1.000
_cell.length_b   1.000
_cell.length_c   1.000
_cell.angle_alpha   90.00
_cell.angle_beta   90.00
_cell.angle_gamma   90.00
#
_symmetry.space_group_name_H-M   'P 1'
#
loop_
_entity.id
_entity.type
_entity.pdbx_description
1 polymer ?
#
loop_
_entity_poly.entity_id
_entity_poly.type
_entity_poly.pdbx_seq_one_letter_code
_entity_poly.pdbx_strand_id
1 'polypeptide(L)' 'MITMTKEQDIAILKKWKQNQDNKSLDAMRESAVPTIGCDGAIAVPWCGMWLCIETDGYCHT' A
#
# COMPACT_ATOMS: atom_id res chain seq x y z
N MET A 1 5.83 11.40 2.79
CA MET A 1 5.60 9.94 2.91
C MET A 1 5.18 9.63 4.33
N ILE A 2 4.15 8.80 4.49
CA ILE A 2 3.79 8.25 5.81
C ILE A 2 4.82 7.22 6.25
N THR A 3 4.99 7.06 7.56
CA THR A 3 5.81 5.97 8.10
C THR A 3 5.05 4.66 7.93
N MET A 4 5.64 3.72 7.19
CA MET A 4 5.10 2.37 6.95
C MET A 4 5.97 1.34 7.64
N THR A 5 5.38 0.19 7.98
CA THR A 5 6.17 -0.98 8.38
C THR A 5 6.94 -1.55 7.19
N LYS A 6 7.94 -2.38 7.47
CA LYS A 6 8.70 -3.08 6.42
C LYS A 6 7.79 -4.02 5.64
N GLU A 7 6.83 -4.64 6.32
CA GLU A 7 5.87 -5.59 5.78
C GLU A 7 4.89 -4.89 4.83
N GLN A 8 4.40 -3.71 5.19
CA GLN A 8 3.59 -2.85 4.32
C GLN A 8 4.36 -2.44 3.06
N ASP A 9 5.62 -2.03 3.19
CA ASP A 9 6.47 -1.69 2.04
C ASP A 9 6.69 -2.88 1.09
N ILE A 10 6.93 -4.06 1.66
CA ILE A 10 7.05 -5.31 0.91
C ILE A 10 5.73 -5.64 0.18
N ALA A 11 4.58 -5.42 0.82
CA ALA A 11 3.28 -5.65 0.23
C ALA A 11 3.02 -4.72 -0.97
N ILE A 12 3.35 -3.42 -0.84
CA ILE A 12 3.31 -2.47 -1.95
C ILE A 12 4.21 -2.93 -3.10
N LEU A 13 5.47 -3.31 -2.81
CA LEU A 13 6.40 -3.82 -3.82
C LEU A 13 5.85 -5.05 -4.55
N LYS A 14 5.23 -6.00 -3.83
CA LYS A 14 4.63 -7.20 -4.42
C LYS A 14 3.47 -6.83 -5.36
N LYS A 15 2.59 -5.91 -4.95
CA LYS A 15 1.44 -5.46 -5.76
C LYS A 15 1.89 -4.66 -6.98
N TRP A 16 2.86 -3.77 -6.81
CA TRP A 16 3.48 -3.04 -7.92
C TRP A 16 4.11 -3.98 -8.97
N LYS A 17 4.80 -5.05 -8.53
CA LYS A 17 5.32 -6.08 -9.44
C LYS A 17 4.24 -6.86 -10.19
N GLN A 18 3.05 -7.01 -9.62
CA GLN A 18 1.91 -7.65 -10.29
C GLN A 18 1.31 -6.72 -11.35
N ASN A 19 1.16 -5.43 -11.03
CA ASN A 19 0.76 -4.41 -11.98
C ASN A 19 1.26 -3.05 -11.50
N GLN A 20 1.98 -2.35 -12.37
CA GLN A 20 2.61 -1.08 -12.04
C GLN A 20 1.63 0.10 -12.15
N ASP A 21 0.46 -0.07 -12.78
CA ASP A 21 -0.55 0.99 -12.97
C ASP A 21 0.04 2.26 -13.62
N ASN A 22 1.04 2.09 -14.50
CA ASN A 22 1.87 3.16 -15.08
C ASN A 22 2.55 4.10 -14.06
N LYS A 23 2.75 3.64 -12.82
CA LYS A 23 3.43 4.36 -11.74
C LYS A 23 4.77 3.73 -11.41
N SER A 24 5.73 4.54 -10.96
CA SER A 24 6.92 4.02 -10.29
C SER A 24 6.57 3.45 -8.91
N LEU A 25 7.44 2.62 -8.35
CA LEU A 25 7.26 2.10 -6.99
C LEU A 25 7.15 3.24 -5.96
N ASP A 26 7.97 4.28 -6.11
CA ASP A 26 7.96 5.42 -5.19
C ASP A 26 6.67 6.24 -5.30
N ALA A 27 6.15 6.44 -6.52
CA ALA A 27 4.85 7.08 -6.70
C ALA A 27 3.71 6.27 -6.05
N MET A 28 3.79 4.93 -6.09
CA MET A 28 2.81 4.07 -5.42
C MET A 28 2.93 4.17 -3.88
N ARG A 29 4.14 4.21 -3.32
CA ARG A 29 4.39 4.44 -1.89
C ARG A 29 3.90 5.80 -1.42
N GLU A 30 4.13 6.84 -2.21
CA GLU A 30 3.68 8.20 -1.91
C GLU A 30 2.16 8.34 -1.93
N SER A 31 1.47 7.50 -2.71
CA SER A 31 0.01 7.47 -2.75
C SER A 31 -0.64 6.77 -1.55
N ALA A 32 0.15 6.14 -0.67
CA ALA A 32 -0.35 5.51 0.53
C ALA A 32 -0.85 6.56 1.54
N VAL A 33 -2.05 6.33 2.08
CA VAL A 33 -2.68 7.19 3.09
C VAL A 33 -2.98 6.39 4.37
N PRO A 34 -2.93 7.03 5.56
CA PRO A 34 -3.26 6.34 6.80
C PRO A 34 -4.76 6.06 6.84
N THR A 35 -5.14 4.98 7.52
CA THR A 35 -6.53 4.68 7.85
C THR A 35 -6.87 5.17 9.26
N ILE A 36 -8.16 5.31 9.58
CA ILE A 36 -8.63 5.68 10.92
C ILE A 36 -9.34 4.45 11.51
N GLY A 37 -8.91 4.02 12.69
CA GLY A 37 -9.54 2.91 13.41
C GLY A 37 -9.18 1.50 12.91
N CYS A 38 -8.10 1.36 12.12
CA CYS A 38 -7.62 0.09 11.59
C CYS A 38 -6.17 -0.21 12.03
N ASP A 39 -5.85 0.01 13.31
CA ASP A 39 -4.59 -0.43 13.95
C ASP A 39 -3.29 -0.20 13.15
N GLY A 40 -3.17 0.95 12.47
CA GLY A 40 -1.96 1.33 11.71
C GLY A 40 -1.94 0.84 10.25
N ALA A 41 -3.06 0.34 9.72
CA ALA A 41 -3.19 0.01 8.31
C ALA A 41 -3.07 1.25 7.42
N ILE A 42 -2.64 1.03 6.18
CA ILE A 42 -2.56 2.03 5.14
C ILE A 42 -3.50 1.68 3.99
N ALA A 43 -4.06 2.68 3.32
CA ALA A 43 -4.82 2.50 2.09
C ALA A 43 -3.98 2.96 0.90
N VAL A 44 -3.93 2.16 -0.17
CA VAL A 44 -3.13 2.44 -1.37
C VAL A 44 -4.00 2.27 -2.62
N PRO A 45 -4.09 3.28 -3.51
CA PRO A 45 -4.81 3.12 -4.77
C PRO A 45 -4.02 2.23 -5.74
N TRP A 46 -4.66 1.18 -6.26
CA TRP A 46 -4.05 0.21 -7.17
C TRP A 46 -5.10 -0.36 -8.14
N CYS A 47 -4.82 -0.27 -9.44
CA CYS A 47 -5.67 -0.80 -10.52
C CYS A 47 -7.16 -0.38 -10.42
N GLY A 48 -7.42 0.88 -10.10
CA GLY A 48 -8.78 1.41 -9.95
C GLY A 48 -9.50 1.00 -8.67
N MET A 49 -8.82 0.32 -7.74
CA MET A 49 -9.33 -0.08 -6.42
C MET A 49 -8.45 0.49 -5.30
N TRP A 50 -8.88 0.30 -4.05
CA TRP A 50 -8.09 0.62 -2.86
C TRP A 50 -7.68 -0.65 -2.14
N LEU A 51 -6.39 -0.79 -1.89
CA LEU A 51 -5.84 -1.86 -1.06
C LEU A 51 -5.73 -1.35 0.37
N CYS A 52 -6.33 -2.04 1.33
CA CYS A 52 -6.02 -1.81 2.75
C CYS A 52 -4.92 -2.80 3.15
N ILE A 53 -3.80 -2.27 3.64
CA ILE A 53 -2.62 -3.05 3.99
C ILE A 53 -2.36 -2.90 5.49
N GLU A 54 -2.56 -3.99 6.21
CA GLU A 54 -2.33 -4.09 7.65
C GLU A 54 -0.84 -3.93 8.00
N THR A 55 -0.53 -3.70 9.28
CA THR A 55 0.86 -3.50 9.73
C THR A 55 1.76 -4.71 9.51
N ASP A 56 1.21 -5.91 9.41
CA ASP A 56 1.90 -7.16 9.08
C ASP A 56 2.00 -7.45 7.57
N GLY A 57 1.50 -6.55 6.73
CA GLY A 57 1.52 -6.66 5.27
C GLY A 57 0.36 -7.47 4.68
N TYR A 58 -0.61 -7.94 5.48
CA TYR A 58 -1.84 -8.52 4.94
C TYR A 58 -2.61 -7.49 4.12
N CYS A 59 -3.07 -7.89 2.92
CA CYS A 59 -3.77 -7.00 2.00
C CYS A 59 -5.24 -7.39 1.89
N HIS A 60 -6.14 -6.48 2.23
CA HIS A 60 -7.54 -6.53 1.85
C HIS A 60 -7.70 -5.87 0.46
N THR A 61 -8.38 -6.54 -0.45
CA THR A 61 -8.64 -6.10 -1.84
C THR A 61 -10.11 -5.80 -2.05
#